data_AF-A0A3B0UVF8-F1
#
_entry.id   AF-A0A3B0UVF8-F1
#
_cell.length_a   1.000
_cell.length_b   1.000
_cell.length_c   1.000
_cell.angle_alpha   90.00
_cell.angle_beta   90.00
_cell.angle_gamma   90.00
#
_symmetry.space_group_name_H-M   'P 1'
#
loop_
_entity.id
_entity.type
_entity.pdbx_description
1 polymer ?
#
loop_
_entity_poly.entity_id
_entity_poly.type
_entity_poly.pdbx_seq_one_letter_code
_entity_poly.pdbx_strand_id
1 'polypeptide(L)' 'MTKDERQKIILHEASIHNRVLLNDLAALLAVSADTVRRDIIELDKNDEIIR' A
#
# COMPACT_ATOMS: atom_id res chain seq x y z
N MET A 1 5.37 -4.50 -11.93
CA MET A 1 4.62 -5.35 -10.97
C MET A 1 3.15 -5.30 -11.28
N THR A 2 2.42 -6.36 -10.96
CA THR A 2 0.96 -6.36 -11.02
C THR A 2 0.35 -5.55 -9.87
N LYS A 3 -0.94 -5.22 -9.99
CA LYS A 3 -1.67 -4.51 -8.92
C LYS A 3 -1.79 -5.37 -7.65
N ASP A 4 -2.15 -6.63 -7.80
CA ASP A 4 -2.31 -7.56 -6.68
C ASP A 4 -1.00 -7.76 -5.91
N GLU A 5 0.14 -7.90 -6.61
CA GLU A 5 1.45 -7.96 -5.96
C GLU A 5 1.74 -6.69 -5.16
N ARG A 6 1.43 -5.52 -5.73
CA ARG A 6 1.64 -4.23 -5.09
C ARG A 6 0.81 -4.09 -3.82
N GLN A 7 -0.47 -4.43 -3.89
CA GLN A 7 -1.40 -4.40 -2.76
C GLN A 7 -0.97 -5.35 -1.64
N LYS A 8 -0.49 -6.56 -1.97
CA LYS A 8 0.08 -7.49 -0.98
C LYS A 8 1.29 -6.90 -0.24
N ILE A 9 2.17 -6.21 -0.96
CA ILE A 9 3.32 -5.55 -0.33
C ILE A 9 2.84 -4.41 0.58
N ILE A 10 1.89 -3.57 0.12
CA ILE A 10 1.33 -2.49 0.95
C ILE A 10 0.73 -3.03 2.26
N LEU A 11 -0.06 -4.10 2.19
CA LEU A 11 -0.65 -4.75 3.37
C LEU A 11 0.43 -5.33 4.30
N HIS A 12 1.46 -5.95 3.73
CA HIS A 12 2.57 -6.49 4.51
C HIS A 12 3.29 -5.39 5.29
N GLU A 13 3.72 -4.33 4.61
CA GLU A 13 4.41 -3.19 5.23
C GLU A 13 3.54 -2.52 6.30
N ALA A 14 2.25 -2.35 6.05
CA ALA A 14 1.30 -1.81 7.03
C ALA A 14 1.10 -2.72 8.25
N SER A 15 1.19 -4.05 8.09
CA SER A 15 1.01 -5.01 9.18
C SER A 15 2.20 -5.08 10.14
N ILE A 16 3.41 -4.79 9.67
CA ILE A 16 4.65 -4.90 10.46
C ILE A 16 5.11 -3.56 11.03
N HIS A 17 4.57 -2.44 10.55
CA HIS A 17 4.95 -1.08 10.97
C HIS A 17 3.79 -0.31 11.57
N ASN A 18 3.99 0.28 12.75
CA ASN A 18 2.99 1.16 13.39
C ASN A 18 2.65 2.42 12.56
N ARG A 19 3.54 2.83 11.65
CA ARG A 19 3.31 3.94 10.72
C ARG A 19 4.14 3.74 9.47
N VAL A 20 3.53 3.91 8.30
CA VAL A 20 4.22 3.86 7.01
C VAL A 20 4.04 5.19 6.28
N LEU A 21 5.13 5.73 5.71
CA LEU A 21 5.05 6.93 4.87
C LEU A 21 4.75 6.54 3.43
N LEU A 22 3.81 7.24 2.80
CA LEU A 22 3.42 6.97 1.40
C LEU A 22 4.58 7.12 0.41
N ASN A 23 5.49 8.07 0.66
CA ASN A 23 6.66 8.28 -0.20
C ASN A 23 7.65 7.12 -0.12
N ASP A 24 7.77 6.48 1.05
CA ASP A 24 8.66 5.33 1.23
C ASP A 24 8.08 4.10 0.51
N LEU A 25 6.76 3.86 0.64
CA LEU A 25 6.06 2.85 -0.14
C LEU A 25 6.19 3.09 -1.64
N ALA A 26 6.05 4.35 -2.08
CA ALA A 26 6.19 4.73 -3.49
C ALA A 26 7.60 4.42 -4.02
N ALA A 27 8.63 4.73 -3.23
CA ALA A 27 10.01 4.42 -3.56
C ALA A 27 10.26 2.90 -3.60
N LEU A 28 9.80 2.15 -2.59
CA LEU A 28 9.90 0.70 -2.50
C LEU A 28 9.25 0.01 -3.70
N LEU A 29 8.07 0.49 -4.08
CA LEU A 29 7.27 -0.08 -5.15
C LEU A 29 7.60 0.50 -6.53
N ALA A 30 8.54 1.44 -6.64
CA ALA A 30 8.88 2.14 -7.87
C ALA A 30 7.63 2.68 -8.62
N VAL A 31 6.66 3.21 -7.88
CA VAL A 31 5.44 3.86 -8.42
C VAL A 31 5.29 5.26 -7.84
N SER A 32 4.33 6.04 -8.35
CA SER A 32 4.01 7.33 -7.73
C SER A 32 3.27 7.15 -6.41
N ALA A 33 3.43 8.10 -5.49
CA ALA A 33 2.67 8.16 -4.24
C ALA A 33 1.15 8.24 -4.48
N ASP A 34 0.73 8.79 -5.64
CA ASP A 34 -0.67 8.76 -6.06
C ASP A 34 -1.19 7.34 -6.33
N THR A 35 -0.39 6.51 -7.01
CA THR A 35 -0.75 5.10 -7.25
C THR A 35 -0.89 4.36 -5.92
N VAL A 36 0.07 4.51 -5.00
CA VAL A 36 0.00 3.89 -3.66
C VAL A 36 -1.25 4.34 -2.91
N ARG A 37 -1.57 5.64 -2.94
CA ARG A 37 -2.77 6.17 -2.30
C ARG A 37 -4.05 5.55 -2.89
N ARG A 38 -4.13 5.39 -4.21
CA ARG A 38 -5.27 4.74 -4.86
C ARG A 38 -5.41 3.29 -4.44
N ASP A 39 -4.31 2.54 -4.37
CA ASP A 39 -4.34 1.15 -3.92
C ASP A 39 -4.80 1.04 -2.46
N ILE A 40 -4.35 1.94 -1.57
CA ILE A 40 -4.80 2.00 -0.17
C ILE A 40 -6.30 2.30 -0.10
N ILE A 41 -6.81 3.26 -0.87
CA ILE A 41 -8.24 3.59 -0.89
C ILE A 41 -9.08 2.39 -1.35
N GLU A 42 -8.60 1.61 -2.30
CA GLU A 42 -9.29 0.41 -2.75
C GLU A 42 -9.23 -0.72 -1.72
N LEU A 43 -8.09 -0.93 -1.08
CA LEU A 43 -7.95 -1.90 0.02
C LEU A 43 -8.87 -1.57 1.19
N ASP A 44 -9.00 -0.29 1.54
CA ASP A 44 -9.92 0.19 2.58
C ASP A 44 -11.39 -0.10 2.21
N LYS A 45 -11.76 0.17 0.96
CA LYS A 45 -13.11 -0.12 0.44
C LYS A 45 -13.44 -1.61 0.44
N ASN A 46 -12.43 -2.46 0.30
CA ASN A 46 -12.59 -3.91 0.35
C ASN A 46 -12.55 -4.48 1.79
N ASP A 47 -12.39 -3.63 2.81
CA ASP A 47 -12.18 -4.03 4.21
C ASP A 47 -10.93 -4.91 4.42
N GLU A 48 -9.93 -4.75 3.54
CA GLU A 48 -8.66 -5.49 3.57
C GLU A 48 -7.59 -4.81 4.42
N ILE A 49 -7.79 -3.54 4.78
CA ILE A 49 -6.88 -2.81 5.66
C ILE A 49 -7.14 -3.22 7.11
N ILE A 50 -6.09 -3.71 7.77
CA ILE A 50 -6.08 -3.99 9.20
C ILE A 50 -6.16 -2.63 9.94
N ARG A 51 -7.23 -2.43 10.72
CA ARG A 51 -7.47 -1.21 11.51
C ARG A 51 -6.82 -1.26 12.88
#